data_AF-X0SS45-F1
#
_entry.id   AF-X0SS45-F1
#
_cell.length_a   1.000
_cell.length_b   1.000
_cell.length_c   1.000
_cell.angle_alpha   90.00
_cell.angle_beta   90.00
_cell.angle_gamma   90.00
#
_symmetry.space_group_name_H-M   'P 1'
#
loop_
_entity.id
_entity.type
_entity.pdbx_description
1 polymer ?
#
loop_
_entity_poly.entity_id
_entity_poly.type
_entity_poly.pdbx_seq_one_letter_code
_entity_poly.pdbx_strand_id
1 'polypeptide(L)'
;GPANADIERMIKRFEKYGPCLFTYLEHPGVMPDNNAAEREIRPFVVQRKISGNFISPEVMKIYSNHMSLYRTCKRNNVNFEEVIIPLLKGDTNEVLRLLGLLKSKPPPC
;
A
#
# COMPACT_ATOMS: atom_id res chain seq x y z
N GLY A 1 -9.55 32.19 -2.36
CA GLY A 1 -8.20 32.06 -2.93
C GLY A 1 -7.62 30.68 -2.63
N PRO A 2 -6.51 30.27 -3.26
CA PRO A 2 -5.95 28.92 -3.13
C PRO A 2 -5.67 28.49 -1.68
N ALA A 3 -5.26 29.42 -0.81
CA ALA A 3 -5.09 29.16 0.62
C ALA A 3 -6.36 28.69 1.35
N ASN A 4 -7.55 29.18 0.97
CA ASN A 4 -8.82 28.74 1.59
C ASN A 4 -9.17 27.30 1.17
N ALA A 5 -8.87 26.92 -0.07
CA ALA A 5 -9.12 25.56 -0.56
C ALA A 5 -8.21 24.53 0.13
N ASP A 6 -6.95 24.88 0.40
CA ASP A 6 -6.03 24.02 1.15
C ASP A 6 -6.48 23.86 2.62
N ILE A 7 -6.93 24.93 3.26
CA ILE A 7 -7.49 24.89 4.62
C ILE A 7 -8.73 24.01 4.67
N GLU A 8 -9.68 24.17 3.75
CA GLU A 8 -10.87 23.32 3.65
C GLU A 8 -10.51 21.84 3.44
N ARG A 9 -9.52 21.55 2.59
CA ARG A 9 -9.02 20.18 2.37
C ARG A 9 -8.41 19.60 3.64
N MET A 10 -7.67 20.39 4.42
CA MET A 10 -7.10 19.96 5.69
C MET A 10 -8.18 19.68 6.72
N ILE A 11 -9.17 20.57 6.87
CA ILE A 11 -10.30 20.38 7.79
C ILE A 11 -11.03 19.06 7.47
N LYS A 12 -11.39 18.82 6.20
CA LYS A 12 -12.03 17.56 5.78
C LYS A 12 -11.20 16.32 6.11
N ARG A 13 -9.87 16.41 6.04
CA ARG A 13 -8.99 15.31 6.43
C ARG A 13 -8.98 15.10 7.94
N PHE A 14 -8.94 16.18 8.73
CA PHE A 14 -9.04 16.08 10.19
C PHE A 14 -10.39 15.53 10.64
N GLU A 15 -11.50 15.95 10.03
CA GLU A 15 -12.82 15.38 10.33
C GLU A 15 -12.88 13.89 9.99
N LYS A 16 -12.30 13.49 8.84
CA LYS A 16 -12.31 12.10 8.38
C LYS A 16 -11.42 11.17 9.21
N TYR A 17 -10.20 11.61 9.56
CA TYR A 17 -9.18 10.76 10.18
C TYR A 17 -8.90 11.11 11.65
N GLY A 18 -9.48 12.18 12.17
CA GLY A 18 -9.37 12.61 13.56
C GLY A 18 -9.74 11.53 14.57
N PRO A 19 -10.86 10.79 14.37
CA PRO A 19 -11.20 9.65 15.24
C PRO A 19 -10.13 8.55 15.29
N CYS A 20 -9.26 8.49 14.28
CA CYS A 20 -8.26 7.44 14.08
C CYS A 20 -6.86 7.86 14.57
N LEU A 21 -6.67 9.12 14.99
CA LEU A 21 -5.34 9.63 15.38
C LEU A 21 -4.74 8.91 16.59
N PHE A 22 -5.60 8.41 17.48
CA PHE A 22 -5.20 7.78 18.74
C PHE A 22 -5.47 6.27 18.77
N THR A 23 -5.77 5.65 17.63
CA THR A 23 -6.02 4.21 17.49
C THR A 23 -4.89 3.35 18.08
N TYR A 24 -3.64 3.84 18.05
CA TYR A 24 -2.49 3.16 18.63
C TYR A 24 -2.55 3.01 20.17
N LEU A 25 -3.33 3.85 20.86
CA LEU A 25 -3.53 3.73 22.31
C LEU A 25 -4.40 2.51 22.67
N GLU A 26 -5.33 2.14 21.79
CA GLU A 26 -6.28 1.04 21.99
C GLU A 26 -5.81 -0.27 21.35
N HIS A 27 -4.92 -0.20 20.35
CA HIS A 27 -4.46 -1.34 19.57
C HIS A 27 -2.94 -1.55 19.68
N PRO A 28 -2.49 -2.36 20.66
CA PRO A 28 -1.09 -2.77 20.76
C PRO A 28 -0.58 -3.36 19.43
N GLY A 29 0.51 -2.80 18.90
CA GLY A 29 1.11 -3.20 17.62
C GLY A 29 0.84 -2.25 16.46
N VAL A 30 -0.04 -1.26 16.63
CA VAL A 30 -0.14 -0.10 15.73
C VAL A 30 0.84 0.96 16.20
N MET A 31 1.71 1.44 15.30
CA MET A 31 2.66 2.52 15.62
C MET A 31 1.94 3.88 15.55
N PRO A 32 2.34 4.87 16.39
CA PRO A 32 1.77 6.22 16.35
C PRO A 32 2.24 7.04 15.13
N ASP A 33 3.14 6.49 14.32
CA ASP A 33 3.75 7.16 13.18
C ASP A 33 3.47 6.43 11.86
N ASN A 34 3.75 7.13 10.76
CA ASN A 34 3.58 6.61 9.40
C ASN A 34 4.89 6.04 8.81
N ASN A 35 5.93 5.84 9.62
CA ASN A 35 7.28 5.49 9.13
C ASN A 35 7.27 4.19 8.34
N ALA A 36 6.44 3.23 8.75
CA ALA A 36 6.29 1.95 8.04
C ALA A 36 5.80 2.16 6.60
N ALA A 37 4.73 2.94 6.39
CA ALA A 37 4.22 3.17 5.04
C ALA A 37 5.20 3.98 4.18
N GLU A 38 5.87 4.98 4.78
CA GLU A 38 6.92 5.73 4.09
C GLU A 38 8.08 4.84 3.66
N ARG A 39 8.50 3.90 4.53
CA ARG A 39 9.55 2.93 4.19
C ARG A 39 9.12 2.01 3.05
N GLU A 40 7.86 1.58 3.01
CA GLU A 40 7.35 0.71 1.93
C GLU A 40 7.21 1.42 0.57
N ILE A 41 6.93 2.74 0.54
CA ILE A 41 6.81 3.49 -0.72
C ILE A 41 8.17 3.96 -1.27
N ARG A 42 9.19 4.15 -0.42
CA ARG A 42 10.54 4.60 -0.81
C ARG A 42 11.14 3.87 -2.02
N PRO A 43 11.06 2.53 -2.15
CA PRO A 43 11.61 1.81 -3.29
C PRO A 43 11.01 2.24 -4.63
N PHE A 44 9.70 2.53 -4.67
CA PHE A 44 9.05 3.05 -5.87
C PHE A 44 9.56 4.46 -6.21
N VAL A 45 9.69 5.33 -5.19
CA VAL A 45 10.20 6.69 -5.37
C VAL A 45 11.66 6.69 -5.85
N VAL A 46 12.50 5.84 -5.27
CA VAL A 46 13.91 5.68 -5.64
C VAL A 46 14.02 5.15 -7.06
N GLN A 47 13.28 4.10 -7.42
CA GLN A 47 13.33 3.58 -8.78
C GLN A 47 12.89 4.62 -9.81
N ARG A 48 11.79 5.35 -9.54
CA ARG A 48 11.31 6.42 -10.42
C ARG A 48 12.33 7.53 -10.60
N LYS A 49 13.07 7.88 -9.54
CA LYS A 49 14.15 8.88 -9.58
C LYS A 49 15.31 8.39 -10.45
N ILE A 50 15.73 7.14 -10.28
CA ILE A 50 16.85 6.55 -11.03
C ILE A 50 16.49 6.39 -12.52
N SER A 51 15.27 5.96 -12.83
CA SER A 51 14.83 5.70 -14.21
C SER A 51 14.42 6.94 -14.99
N GLY A 52 14.44 8.14 -14.39
CA GLY A 52 14.04 9.37 -15.07
C GLY A 52 12.52 9.51 -15.32
N ASN A 53 11.69 8.93 -14.44
CA ASN A 53 10.23 8.89 -14.53
C ASN A 53 9.66 7.96 -15.64
N PHE A 54 8.37 7.62 -15.53
CA PHE A 54 7.64 6.88 -16.58
C PHE A 54 7.08 7.86 -17.61
N ILE A 55 7.28 7.56 -18.90
CA ILE A 55 6.70 8.32 -20.01
C ILE A 55 5.25 7.88 -20.26
N SER A 56 4.99 6.57 -20.26
CA SER A 56 3.66 6.00 -20.45
C SER A 56 2.94 5.75 -19.11
N PRO A 57 1.71 6.27 -18.93
CA PRO A 57 0.87 5.95 -17.77
C PRO A 57 0.55 4.45 -17.65
N GLU A 58 0.41 3.75 -18.77
CA GLU A 58 0.12 2.32 -18.80
C GLU A 58 1.27 1.50 -18.23
N VAL A 59 2.51 1.83 -18.64
CA VAL A 59 3.73 1.20 -18.12
C VAL A 59 3.88 1.48 -16.63
N MET A 60 3.60 2.71 -16.19
CA MET A 60 3.62 3.06 -14.76
C MET A 60 2.64 2.17 -13.97
N LYS A 61 1.43 1.95 -14.50
CA LYS A 61 0.39 1.12 -13.86
C LYS A 61 0.80 -0.35 -13.79
N ILE A 62 1.37 -0.90 -14.86
CA ILE A 62 1.86 -2.30 -14.86
C ILE A 62 2.97 -2.45 -13.82
N TYR A 63 3.94 -1.53 -13.82
CA TYR A 63 5.05 -1.56 -12.88
C TYR A 63 4.58 -1.41 -11.43
N SER A 64 3.67 -0.47 -11.14
CA SER A 64 3.16 -0.26 -9.78
C SER A 64 2.38 -1.48 -9.27
N ASN A 65 1.60 -2.14 -10.13
CA ASN A 65 0.92 -3.39 -9.80
C ASN A 65 1.92 -4.51 -9.49
N HIS A 66 2.93 -4.72 -10.35
CA HIS A 66 3.96 -5.73 -10.13
C HIS A 66 4.76 -5.47 -8.85
N MET A 67 5.19 -4.23 -8.61
CA MET A 67 5.92 -3.86 -7.39
C MET A 67 5.05 -4.07 -6.15
N SER A 68 3.77 -3.69 -6.19
CA SER A 68 2.84 -3.91 -5.07
C SER A 68 2.69 -5.39 -4.74
N LEU A 69 2.50 -6.24 -5.77
CA LEU A 69 2.41 -7.69 -5.59
C LEU A 69 3.72 -8.27 -5.04
N TYR A 70 4.87 -7.91 -5.62
CA TYR A 70 6.18 -8.35 -5.15
C TYR A 70 6.45 -7.97 -3.69
N ARG A 71 6.12 -6.73 -3.30
CA ARG A 71 6.24 -6.24 -1.91
C ARG A 71 5.35 -7.03 -0.96
N THR A 72 4.14 -7.35 -1.39
CA THR A 72 3.19 -8.17 -0.62
C THR A 72 3.72 -9.59 -0.43
N CYS A 73 4.28 -10.21 -1.48
CA CYS A 73 4.94 -11.53 -1.38
C CYS A 73 6.11 -11.49 -0.39
N LYS A 74 6.97 -10.47 -0.50
CA LYS A 74 8.11 -10.28 0.41
C LYS A 74 7.67 -10.10 1.87
N ARG A 75 6.61 -9.33 2.12
CA ARG A 75 6.06 -9.10 3.47
C ARG A 75 5.52 -10.38 4.09
N ASN A 76 4.94 -11.27 3.29
CA ASN A 76 4.40 -12.55 3.75
C ASN A 76 5.41 -13.71 3.65
N ASN A 77 6.66 -13.43 3.28
CA ASN A 77 7.72 -14.43 3.09
C ASN A 77 7.35 -15.54 2.08
N VAL A 78 6.73 -15.14 0.97
CA VAL A 78 6.29 -16.03 -0.12
C VAL A 78 7.08 -15.71 -1.38
N ASN A 79 7.43 -16.74 -2.17
CA ASN A 79 8.11 -16.53 -3.43
C ASN A 79 7.16 -15.85 -4.44
N PHE A 80 7.64 -14.81 -5.11
CA PHE A 80 6.86 -14.07 -6.09
C PHE A 80 6.43 -14.93 -7.29
N GLU A 81 7.29 -15.84 -7.74
CA GLU A 81 6.99 -16.71 -8.90
C GLU A 81 5.84 -17.68 -8.60
N GLU A 82 5.78 -18.19 -7.37
CA GLU A 82 4.71 -19.05 -6.89
C GLU A 82 3.35 -18.33 -6.88
N VAL A 83 3.34 -17.00 -6.79
CA VAL A 83 2.12 -16.18 -6.75
C VAL A 83 1.73 -15.67 -8.14
N ILE A 84 2.69 -15.22 -8.96
CA ILE A 84 2.38 -14.62 -10.26
C ILE A 84 1.84 -15.65 -11.27
N ILE A 85 2.35 -16.90 -11.22
CA ILE A 85 1.92 -17.97 -12.13
C ILE A 85 0.42 -18.32 -11.94
N PRO A 86 -0.08 -18.65 -10.74
CA PRO A 86 -1.50 -18.90 -10.53
C PRO A 86 -2.35 -17.65 -10.78
N LEU A 87 -1.85 -16.45 -10.45
CA LEU A 87 -2.55 -15.20 -10.74
C LEU A 87 -2.82 -15.03 -12.24
N LEU A 88 -1.81 -15.28 -13.08
CA LEU A 88 -1.95 -15.22 -14.54
C LEU A 88 -2.85 -16.32 -15.11
N LYS A 89 -2.99 -17.45 -14.41
CA LYS A 89 -3.95 -18.52 -14.74
C LYS A 89 -5.37 -18.24 -14.23
N GLY A 90 -5.57 -17.14 -13.50
CA GLY A 90 -6.87 -16.77 -12.93
C GLY A 90 -7.21 -17.49 -11.62
N ASP A 91 -6.29 -18.24 -11.02
CA ASP A 91 -6.52 -18.96 -9.76
C ASP A 91 -6.34 -18.03 -8.55
N THR A 92 -7.38 -17.25 -8.29
CA THR A 92 -7.38 -16.26 -7.20
C THR A 92 -7.40 -16.92 -5.82
N ASN A 93 -8.01 -18.09 -5.69
CA ASN A 93 -8.08 -18.81 -4.42
C ASN A 93 -6.69 -19.29 -3.98
N GLU A 94 -5.92 -19.83 -4.91
CA GLU A 94 -4.56 -20.26 -4.64
C GLU A 94 -3.66 -19.07 -4.28
N VAL A 95 -3.79 -17.94 -4.98
CA VAL A 95 -3.07 -16.70 -4.65
C VAL A 95 -3.37 -16.24 -3.22
N LEU A 96 -4.65 -16.18 -2.83
CA LEU A 96 -5.05 -15.77 -1.48
C LEU A 96 -4.55 -16.74 -0.41
N ARG A 97 -4.53 -18.04 -0.72
CA ARG A 97 -3.98 -19.08 0.16
C ARG A 97 -2.47 -18.90 0.35
N LEU A 98 -1.72 -18.75 -0.74
CA LEU A 98 -0.27 -18.55 -0.72
C LEU A 98 0.10 -17.29 0.07
N LEU A 99 -0.63 -16.20 -0.10
CA LEU A 99 -0.40 -14.94 0.62
C LEU A 99 -0.91 -14.96 2.07
N GLY A 100 -1.55 -16.03 2.53
CA GLY A 100 -2.11 -16.10 3.89
C GLY A 100 -3.27 -15.12 4.13
N LEU A 101 -3.92 -14.61 3.08
CA LEU A 101 -4.93 -13.55 3.14
C LEU A 101 -6.38 -14.08 3.22
N LEU A 102 -6.57 -15.39 3.40
CA LEU A 102 -7.90 -16.03 3.50
C LEU A 102 -8.72 -15.55 4.71
N LYS A 103 -8.11 -14.87 5.68
CA LYS A 103 -8.80 -14.23 6.81
C LYS A 103 -8.35 -12.78 6.91
N SER A 104 -9.26 -11.84 6.67
CA SER A 104 -8.99 -10.43 6.98
C SER A 104 -9.65 -10.06 8.30
N LYS A 105 -8.87 -9.39 9.17
CA LYS A 105 -9.43 -8.48 10.17
C LYS A 105 -9.26 -7.08 9.59
N PRO A 106 -10.31 -6.25 9.51
CA PRO A 106 -10.15 -4.89 9.04
C PRO A 106 -9.13 -4.17 9.93
N PRO A 107 -8.28 -3.28 9.35
CA PRO A 107 -7.43 -2.43 10.18
C PRO A 107 -8.34 -1.65 11.14
N PRO A 108 -7.90 -1.44 12.38
CA PRO A 108 -8.62 -0.56 13.29
C PRO A 108 -8.69 0.84 12.66
N CYS A 109 -9.77 1.56 13.01
CA CYS A 109 -10.17 2.84 12.44
C CYS A 109 -8.98 3.76 12.14
#